data_AF-A0A2K4ZD34-F1
#
_entry.id   AF-A0A2K4ZD34-F1
#
_cell.length_a   1.000
_cell.length_b   1.000
_cell.length_c   1.000
_cell.angle_alpha   90.00
_cell.angle_beta   90.00
_cell.angle_gamma   90.00
#
_symmetry.space_group_name_H-M   'P 1'
#
loop_
_entity.id
_entity.type
_entity.pdbx_description
1 polymer ?
#
loop_
_entity_poly.entity_id
_entity_poly.type
_entity_poly.pdbx_seq_one_letter_code
_entity_poly.pdbx_strand_id
1 'polypeptide(L)'
;MNISIRKETPGDYRIVEEMTREAFWGSMDHPTCDGEHLLVHKLRKLPVFVPELDFVAEVEGEITGHIIYSLAKVMTPDHGEIEVLNFGPLSVHPDYKRRGVGTALTRHSIAEAARLGYRAIIFYGHPDYYPRFGFRRAGRYGIVSADGSSPDSLMAMELYDGALDGITGRYIEDEVYEIDPKEMAEFEKEFPYKEPVRLPSVEVLSDQLPEGVKQTFAQHGIRFVSQLQRFSGAELLNWEGMDEQLLIRINGILSQLGQPCKLLPSSYILQLTELGVRNPVCSLIRSKAGISLYRVESEGRKWILKVFENQEDAREIDNYLMLSKLEIPTLPLLGYTKNAILLPDVEASDEYRLGNEDDLSDPKVARAIAGWYRMLHKKGRAYLSDRKIPMYDESDLFTADNMKEIAEKTSTVENVLWQIIRENYGTISSRIDALPRTLTYNDFYWTNLIVSQNCESAFMFDYNLLGKGIAYGDIRNVTSSLSREAAEAFLQEYSDDIAEGEKKADVFIAPLVTLSAACKSDTFPSWAKASLAELKNGDILRHLKEWLCMEE
;
A
#
# COMPACT_ATOMS: atom_id res chain seq x y z
N MET A 1 -7.07 20.54 20.08
CA MET A 1 -6.64 20.02 21.39
C MET A 1 -5.12 20.13 21.43
N ASN A 2 -4.58 20.84 22.42
CA ASN A 2 -3.13 20.95 22.60
C ASN A 2 -2.68 19.84 23.54
N ILE A 3 -1.71 19.02 23.12
CA ILE A 3 -1.19 17.91 23.93
C ILE A 3 0.25 18.26 24.28
N SER A 4 0.53 18.41 25.58
CA SER A 4 1.89 18.53 26.11
C SER A 4 2.37 17.17 26.57
N ILE A 5 3.65 16.84 26.35
CA ILE A 5 4.25 15.59 26.84
C ILE A 5 5.44 15.97 27.71
N ARG A 6 5.51 15.37 28.89
CA ARG A 6 6.63 15.50 29.82
C ARG A 6 6.88 14.20 30.54
N LYS A 7 8.06 14.08 31.16
CA LYS A 7 8.34 12.93 32.03
C LYS A 7 7.38 12.90 33.23
N GLU A 8 7.02 11.70 33.65
CA GLU A 8 6.32 11.48 34.90
C GLU A 8 7.19 11.93 36.08
N THR A 9 6.57 12.43 37.14
CA THR A 9 7.21 12.75 38.40
C THR A 9 6.53 12.00 39.55
N PRO A 10 7.18 11.86 40.73
CA PRO A 10 6.54 11.20 41.87
C PRO A 10 5.20 11.81 42.32
N GLY A 11 4.94 13.08 42.02
CA GLY A 11 3.65 13.72 42.31
C GLY A 11 2.50 13.24 41.42
N ASP A 12 2.81 12.63 40.28
CA ASP A 12 1.84 12.17 39.28
C ASP A 12 1.39 10.72 39.52
N TYR A 13 2.16 9.94 40.29
CA TYR A 13 2.02 8.47 40.34
C TYR A 13 0.61 8.00 40.64
N ARG A 14 -0.06 8.62 41.62
CA ARG A 14 -1.43 8.23 41.98
C ARG A 14 -2.44 8.58 40.89
N ILE A 15 -2.28 9.74 40.24
CA ILE A 15 -3.15 10.18 39.14
C ILE A 15 -3.02 9.19 37.97
N VAL A 16 -1.80 8.76 37.68
CA VAL A 16 -1.51 7.80 36.62
C VAL A 16 -2.03 6.40 36.95
N GLU A 17 -1.92 5.93 38.20
CA GLU A 17 -2.52 4.67 38.64
C GLU A 17 -4.04 4.67 38.47
N GLU A 18 -4.71 5.74 38.91
CA GLU A 18 -6.16 5.91 38.77
C GLU A 18 -6.58 5.97 37.29
N MET A 19 -5.85 6.74 36.47
CA MET A 19 -6.13 6.86 35.05
C MET A 19 -5.84 5.56 34.28
N THR A 20 -4.80 4.82 34.65
CA THR A 20 -4.50 3.49 34.09
C THR A 20 -5.61 2.52 34.42
N ARG A 21 -6.08 2.51 35.67
CA ARG A 21 -7.22 1.69 36.08
C ARG A 21 -8.47 2.01 35.25
N GLU A 22 -8.76 3.28 35.01
CA GLU A 22 -9.88 3.71 34.15
C GLU A 22 -9.67 3.35 32.68
N ALA A 23 -8.45 3.43 32.16
CA ALA A 23 -8.14 3.13 30.77
C ALA A 23 -8.37 1.64 30.43
N PHE A 24 -8.09 0.75 31.38
CA PHE A 24 -8.17 -0.71 31.24
C PHE A 24 -9.43 -1.33 31.87
N TRP A 25 -10.30 -0.55 32.50
CA TRP A 25 -11.54 -1.05 33.08
C TRP A 25 -12.46 -1.65 32.01
N GLY A 26 -12.69 -2.96 32.05
CA GLY A 26 -13.51 -3.63 31.04
C GLY A 26 -12.79 -3.93 29.73
N SER A 27 -11.47 -4.08 29.77
CA SER A 27 -10.64 -4.37 28.61
C SER A 27 -10.50 -5.89 28.36
N MET A 28 -10.24 -6.27 27.11
CA MET A 28 -10.07 -7.67 26.70
C MET A 28 -11.22 -8.57 27.19
N ASP A 29 -10.96 -9.62 27.96
CA ASP A 29 -11.95 -10.54 28.51
C ASP A 29 -12.23 -10.34 30.00
N HIS A 30 -11.78 -9.22 30.57
CA HIS A 30 -11.97 -8.91 31.99
C HIS A 30 -12.99 -7.78 32.18
N PRO A 31 -13.98 -7.93 33.07
CA PRO A 31 -15.00 -6.91 33.30
C PRO A 31 -14.49 -5.74 34.18
N THR A 32 -13.27 -5.83 34.69
CA THR A 32 -12.56 -4.80 35.49
C THR A 32 -11.18 -4.51 34.86
N CYS A 33 -10.33 -3.72 35.51
CA CYS A 33 -8.89 -3.68 35.19
C CYS A 33 -8.22 -4.95 35.74
N ASP A 34 -7.22 -5.49 35.02
CA ASP A 34 -6.63 -6.81 35.27
C ASP A 34 -5.14 -6.69 35.63
N GLY A 35 -4.80 -5.74 36.50
CA GLY A 35 -3.45 -5.59 37.04
C GLY A 35 -2.61 -4.46 36.43
N GLU A 36 -3.06 -3.78 35.37
CA GLU A 36 -2.22 -2.79 34.67
C GLU A 36 -1.80 -1.61 35.57
N HIS A 37 -2.66 -1.17 36.48
CA HIS A 37 -2.31 -0.09 37.42
C HIS A 37 -1.41 -0.56 38.57
N LEU A 38 -1.52 -1.84 38.99
CA LEU A 38 -0.58 -2.44 39.94
C LEU A 38 0.80 -2.64 39.27
N LEU A 39 0.83 -3.05 38.01
CA LEU A 39 2.05 -3.16 37.20
C LEU A 39 2.79 -1.83 37.18
N VAL A 40 2.11 -0.73 36.84
CA VAL A 40 2.69 0.62 36.87
C VAL A 40 3.23 0.97 38.26
N HIS A 41 2.49 0.66 39.33
CA HIS A 41 2.93 0.89 40.70
C HIS A 41 4.22 0.14 41.07
N LYS A 42 4.32 -1.13 40.67
CA LYS A 42 5.48 -1.99 40.96
C LYS A 42 6.69 -1.63 40.12
N LEU A 43 6.48 -1.37 38.83
CA LEU A 43 7.56 -1.22 37.86
C LEU A 43 8.53 -0.10 38.28
N ARG A 44 8.02 1.04 38.74
CA ARG A 44 8.83 2.19 39.20
C ARG A 44 9.85 1.87 40.31
N LYS A 45 9.72 0.73 40.99
CA LYS A 45 10.61 0.29 42.07
C LYS A 45 11.65 -0.74 41.62
N LEU A 46 11.59 -1.19 40.37
CA LEU A 46 12.44 -2.25 39.84
C LEU A 46 13.63 -1.69 39.05
N PRO A 47 14.79 -2.39 39.04
CA PRO A 47 15.94 -1.97 38.24
C PRO A 47 15.69 -1.96 36.73
N VAL A 48 14.71 -2.74 36.25
CA VAL A 48 14.35 -2.79 34.82
C VAL A 48 13.58 -1.57 34.36
N PHE A 49 13.07 -0.72 35.25
CA PHE A 49 12.33 0.47 34.88
C PHE A 49 13.22 1.51 34.17
N VAL A 50 12.69 2.09 33.10
CA VAL A 50 13.40 3.11 32.29
C VAL A 50 12.77 4.49 32.53
N PRO A 51 13.21 5.24 33.56
CA PRO A 51 12.61 6.53 33.92
C PRO A 51 12.77 7.62 32.85
N GLU A 52 13.74 7.48 31.95
CA GLU A 52 13.94 8.39 30.82
C GLU A 52 12.82 8.28 29.77
N LEU A 53 12.08 7.16 29.77
CA LEU A 53 11.01 6.86 28.82
C LEU A 53 9.62 6.81 29.49
N ASP A 54 9.51 7.27 30.72
CA ASP A 54 8.26 7.34 31.48
C ASP A 54 7.58 8.70 31.27
N PHE A 55 6.51 8.73 30.49
CA PHE A 55 5.89 9.97 30.01
C PHE A 55 4.41 10.07 30.33
N VAL A 56 3.98 11.28 30.70
CA VAL A 56 2.57 11.67 30.79
C VAL A 56 2.20 12.65 29.68
N ALA A 57 0.97 12.55 29.20
CA ALA A 57 0.38 13.50 28.28
C ALA A 57 -0.62 14.38 29.03
N GLU A 58 -0.45 15.69 28.90
CA GLU A 58 -1.32 16.69 29.51
C GLU A 58 -2.17 17.39 28.46
N VAL A 59 -3.47 17.50 28.74
CA VAL A 59 -4.42 18.31 27.97
C VAL A 59 -5.07 19.26 28.96
N GLU A 60 -4.98 20.57 28.68
CA GLU A 60 -5.57 21.62 29.53
C GLU A 60 -5.10 21.56 31.00
N GLY A 61 -3.90 21.03 31.24
CA GLY A 61 -3.29 20.89 32.57
C GLY A 61 -3.65 19.60 33.31
N GLU A 62 -4.48 18.74 32.73
CA GLU A 62 -4.85 17.44 33.29
C GLU A 62 -4.04 16.32 32.63
N ILE A 63 -3.60 15.33 33.42
CA ILE A 63 -2.96 14.12 32.90
C ILE A 63 -4.03 13.24 32.26
N THR A 64 -3.91 13.01 30.96
CA THR A 64 -4.90 12.28 30.15
C THR A 64 -4.36 11.02 29.50
N GLY A 65 -3.05 10.80 29.59
CA GLY A 65 -2.42 9.55 29.18
C GLY A 65 -1.04 9.37 29.78
N HIS A 66 -0.55 8.15 29.71
CA HIS A 66 0.72 7.71 30.27
C HIS A 66 1.30 6.57 29.44
N ILE A 67 2.62 6.52 29.31
CA ILE A 67 3.33 5.38 28.74
C ILE A 67 4.57 5.10 29.59
N ILE A 68 4.80 3.83 29.91
CA ILE A 68 5.91 3.37 30.74
C ILE A 68 6.72 2.30 30.04
N TYR A 69 8.02 2.28 30.30
CA TYR A 69 8.98 1.38 29.68
C TYR A 69 9.77 0.59 30.72
N SER A 70 10.16 -0.62 30.32
CA SER A 70 11.05 -1.51 31.06
C SER A 70 12.09 -2.13 30.14
N LEU A 71 13.18 -2.62 30.72
CA LEU A 71 14.15 -3.46 30.03
C LEU A 71 13.61 -4.89 29.94
N ALA A 72 13.80 -5.50 28.78
CA ALA A 72 13.55 -6.90 28.50
C ALA A 72 14.73 -7.49 27.74
N LYS A 73 14.68 -8.78 27.43
CA LYS A 73 15.78 -9.45 26.72
C LYS A 73 15.31 -10.44 25.66
N VAL A 74 16.12 -10.59 24.63
CA VAL A 74 16.05 -11.73 23.70
C VAL A 74 17.14 -12.73 24.10
N MET A 75 16.71 -13.91 24.53
CA MET A 75 17.58 -15.05 24.82
C MET A 75 17.90 -15.78 23.52
N THR A 76 19.14 -15.65 23.07
CA THR A 76 19.63 -16.27 21.82
C THR A 76 19.86 -17.78 21.99
N PRO A 77 19.91 -18.56 20.88
CA PRO A 77 20.12 -20.00 20.94
C PRO A 77 21.44 -20.44 21.61
N ASP A 78 22.47 -19.59 21.59
CA ASP A 78 23.77 -19.79 22.23
C ASP A 78 23.85 -19.24 23.66
N HIS A 79 22.69 -18.96 24.28
CA HIS A 79 22.54 -18.43 25.64
C HIS A 79 23.11 -17.01 25.86
N GLY A 80 23.31 -16.23 24.80
CA GLY A 80 23.54 -14.79 24.91
C GLY A 80 22.25 -14.03 25.23
N GLU A 81 22.38 -12.95 25.99
CA GLU A 81 21.27 -12.04 26.30
C GLU A 81 21.42 -10.74 25.51
N ILE A 82 20.39 -10.38 24.73
CA ILE A 82 20.34 -9.10 24.01
C ILE A 82 19.29 -8.22 24.68
N GLU A 83 19.73 -7.12 25.27
CA GLU A 83 18.83 -6.12 25.88
C GLU A 83 17.97 -5.43 24.80
N VAL A 84 16.68 -5.33 25.10
CA VAL A 84 15.68 -4.61 24.30
C VAL A 84 14.74 -3.85 25.24
N LEU A 85 14.00 -2.89 24.71
CA LEU A 85 12.94 -2.23 25.45
C LEU A 85 11.64 -3.04 25.38
N ASN A 86 10.90 -3.06 26.47
CA ASN A 86 9.49 -3.37 26.54
C ASN A 86 8.73 -2.09 26.91
N PHE A 87 7.53 -1.90 26.37
CA PHE A 87 6.66 -0.82 26.86
C PHE A 87 5.27 -1.33 27.12
N GLY A 88 4.67 -0.77 28.16
CA GLY A 88 3.35 -1.17 28.59
C GLY A 88 3.19 -1.04 30.10
N PRO A 89 2.02 -0.55 30.55
CA PRO A 89 0.89 -0.16 29.72
C PRO A 89 1.06 1.19 29.00
N LEU A 90 0.38 1.35 27.86
CA LEU A 90 0.01 2.65 27.29
C LEU A 90 -1.42 2.96 27.73
N SER A 91 -1.58 3.94 28.60
CA SER A 91 -2.85 4.31 29.20
C SER A 91 -3.35 5.61 28.60
N VAL A 92 -4.63 5.65 28.21
CA VAL A 92 -5.31 6.89 27.81
C VAL A 92 -6.66 6.90 28.48
N HIS A 93 -6.94 7.98 29.22
CA HIS A 93 -8.20 8.17 29.90
C HIS A 93 -9.37 8.02 28.90
N PRO A 94 -10.46 7.29 29.24
CA PRO A 94 -11.55 6.99 28.31
C PRO A 94 -12.10 8.18 27.53
N ASP A 95 -12.25 9.34 28.17
CA ASP A 95 -12.77 10.57 27.54
C ASP A 95 -11.85 11.15 26.46
N TYR A 96 -10.57 10.79 26.48
CA TYR A 96 -9.53 11.24 25.55
C TYR A 96 -9.13 10.15 24.54
N LYS A 97 -9.73 8.96 24.59
CA LYS A 97 -9.53 7.91 23.59
C LYS A 97 -9.94 8.41 22.20
N ARG A 98 -9.19 7.97 21.18
CA ARG A 98 -9.36 8.38 19.77
C ARG A 98 -9.20 9.89 19.51
N ARG A 99 -8.64 10.67 20.44
CA ARG A 99 -8.32 12.11 20.25
C ARG A 99 -6.84 12.40 19.97
N GLY A 100 -6.03 11.35 19.77
CA GLY A 100 -4.61 11.46 19.41
C GLY A 100 -3.61 11.39 20.58
N VAL A 101 -4.07 11.33 21.83
CA VAL A 101 -3.20 11.25 23.03
C VAL A 101 -2.24 10.05 22.98
N GLY A 102 -2.76 8.84 22.82
CA GLY A 102 -1.93 7.63 22.73
C GLY A 102 -0.97 7.64 21.52
N THR A 103 -1.40 8.21 20.40
CA THR A 103 -0.54 8.42 19.22
C THR A 103 0.62 9.36 19.56
N ALA A 104 0.34 10.48 20.22
CA ALA A 104 1.36 11.46 20.60
C ALA A 104 2.39 10.85 21.57
N LEU A 105 1.93 10.14 22.61
CA LEU A 105 2.80 9.44 23.57
C LEU A 105 3.68 8.38 22.90
N THR A 106 3.09 7.54 22.06
CA THR A 106 3.83 6.47 21.36
C THR A 106 4.89 7.06 20.44
N ARG A 107 4.54 8.07 19.63
CA ARG A 107 5.51 8.72 18.73
C ARG A 107 6.63 9.42 19.49
N HIS A 108 6.30 10.13 20.57
CA HIS A 108 7.28 10.84 21.39
C HIS A 108 8.26 9.86 22.04
N SER A 109 7.75 8.81 22.69
CA SER A 109 8.58 7.81 23.36
C SER A 109 9.46 7.00 22.39
N ILE A 110 8.96 6.65 21.20
CA ILE A 110 9.78 6.01 20.16
C ILE A 110 10.95 6.90 19.74
N ALA A 111 10.67 8.19 19.48
CA ALA A 111 11.70 9.13 19.07
C ALA A 111 12.76 9.32 20.16
N GLU A 112 12.33 9.40 21.43
CA GLU A 112 13.25 9.50 22.56
C GLU A 112 14.05 8.20 22.77
N ALA A 113 13.43 7.03 22.65
CA ALA A 113 14.12 5.75 22.76
C ALA A 113 15.22 5.61 21.69
N ALA A 114 14.93 6.00 20.45
CA ALA A 114 15.92 6.05 19.39
C ALA A 114 17.05 7.07 19.71
N ARG A 115 16.71 8.26 20.22
CA ARG A 115 17.67 9.29 20.63
C ARG A 115 18.61 8.82 21.75
N LEU A 116 18.10 8.01 22.68
CA LEU A 116 18.87 7.42 23.77
C LEU A 116 19.75 6.24 23.32
N GLY A 117 19.61 5.78 22.07
CA GLY A 117 20.45 4.74 21.49
C GLY A 117 20.00 3.31 21.82
N TYR A 118 18.75 3.12 22.27
CA TYR A 118 18.20 1.79 22.44
C TYR A 118 18.10 1.07 21.09
N ARG A 119 18.21 -0.26 21.12
CA ARG A 119 18.26 -1.11 19.92
C ARG A 119 16.89 -1.29 19.27
N ALA A 120 15.95 -1.77 20.06
CA ALA A 120 14.64 -2.17 19.59
C ALA A 120 13.63 -2.10 20.74
N ILE A 121 12.36 -2.04 20.35
CA ILE A 121 11.22 -2.18 21.25
C ILE A 121 10.52 -3.49 20.88
N ILE A 122 10.35 -4.39 21.84
CA ILE A 122 9.64 -5.66 21.70
C ILE A 122 8.66 -5.82 22.86
N PHE A 123 7.40 -6.14 22.57
CA PHE A 123 6.34 -6.23 23.58
C PHE A 123 5.14 -7.00 23.05
N TYR A 124 4.20 -7.35 23.94
CA TYR A 124 2.88 -7.85 23.54
C TYR A 124 1.90 -6.70 23.34
N GLY A 125 1.40 -6.54 22.11
CA GLY A 125 0.54 -5.45 21.71
C GLY A 125 -0.60 -5.89 20.79
N HIS A 126 -1.49 -4.93 20.50
CA HIS A 126 -2.59 -5.15 19.57
C HIS A 126 -2.05 -5.17 18.13
N PRO A 127 -2.14 -6.30 17.40
CA PRO A 127 -1.43 -6.51 16.14
C PRO A 127 -1.94 -5.65 14.98
N ASP A 128 -3.19 -5.17 15.02
CA ASP A 128 -3.74 -4.22 14.05
C ASP A 128 -3.67 -2.73 14.48
N TYR A 129 -3.18 -2.44 15.69
CA TYR A 129 -3.07 -1.05 16.17
C TYR A 129 -1.68 -0.49 15.95
N TYR A 130 -0.66 -1.14 16.50
CA TYR A 130 0.70 -0.60 16.51
C TYR A 130 1.48 -0.66 15.16
N PRO A 131 1.08 -1.42 14.12
CA PRO A 131 1.72 -1.30 12.80
C PRO A 131 1.75 0.13 12.24
N ARG A 132 0.79 0.98 12.63
CA ARG A 132 0.78 2.41 12.26
C ARG A 132 2.01 3.20 12.70
N PHE A 133 2.77 2.69 13.67
CA PHE A 133 4.03 3.29 14.14
C PHE A 133 5.26 2.57 13.57
N GLY A 134 5.09 1.51 12.78
CA GLY A 134 6.19 0.70 12.23
C GLY A 134 6.47 -0.61 12.98
N PHE A 135 5.68 -0.95 14.01
CA PHE A 135 5.81 -2.24 14.70
C PHE A 135 5.38 -3.41 13.82
N ARG A 136 6.13 -4.50 13.90
CA ARG A 136 6.00 -5.67 13.03
C ARG A 136 5.94 -6.90 13.90
N ARG A 137 5.39 -8.00 13.40
CA ARG A 137 5.43 -9.29 14.11
C ARG A 137 6.88 -9.65 14.42
N ALA A 138 7.19 -9.96 15.67
CA ALA A 138 8.55 -10.30 16.11
C ALA A 138 9.07 -11.57 15.41
N GLY A 139 8.17 -12.48 15.04
CA GLY A 139 8.49 -13.67 14.26
C GLY A 139 9.20 -13.40 12.92
N ARG A 140 9.04 -12.21 12.32
CA ARG A 140 9.81 -11.83 11.10
C ARG A 140 11.32 -11.79 11.36
N TYR A 141 11.72 -11.47 12.59
CA TYR A 141 13.11 -11.45 13.02
C TYR A 141 13.56 -12.80 13.57
N GLY A 142 12.71 -13.83 13.58
CA GLY A 142 12.99 -15.10 14.27
C GLY A 142 12.97 -14.96 15.79
N ILE A 143 12.27 -13.94 16.31
CA ILE A 143 12.05 -13.74 17.74
C ILE A 143 10.67 -14.29 18.09
N VAL A 144 10.64 -15.20 19.06
CA VAL A 144 9.44 -15.91 19.52
C VAL A 144 9.18 -15.61 20.99
N SER A 145 7.98 -15.93 21.48
CA SER A 145 7.61 -15.86 22.88
C SER A 145 8.47 -16.81 23.74
N ALA A 146 8.44 -16.61 25.07
CA ALA A 146 9.17 -17.43 26.03
C ALA A 146 8.85 -18.94 25.91
N ASP A 147 7.60 -19.27 25.58
CA ASP A 147 7.09 -20.63 25.36
C ASP A 147 7.43 -21.19 23.96
N GLY A 148 8.04 -20.39 23.09
CA GLY A 148 8.40 -20.73 21.71
C GLY A 148 7.30 -20.47 20.68
N SER A 149 6.13 -19.97 21.08
CA SER A 149 5.08 -19.54 20.15
C SER A 149 5.44 -18.22 19.47
N SER A 150 4.80 -17.91 18.34
CA SER A 150 5.02 -16.65 17.61
C SER A 150 3.67 -15.97 17.30
N PRO A 151 2.91 -15.55 18.33
CA PRO A 151 1.64 -14.87 18.11
C PRO A 151 1.88 -13.51 17.43
N ASP A 152 0.94 -13.05 16.61
CA ASP A 152 1.06 -11.73 15.98
C ASP A 152 1.10 -10.58 16.99
N SER A 153 0.55 -10.81 18.19
CA SER A 153 0.60 -9.85 19.29
C SER A 153 2.02 -9.63 19.81
N LEU A 154 2.96 -10.56 19.63
CA LEU A 154 4.37 -10.32 19.93
C LEU A 154 4.97 -9.47 18.82
N MET A 155 5.27 -8.21 19.13
CA MET A 155 5.64 -7.22 18.13
C MET A 155 6.98 -6.59 18.44
N ALA A 156 7.71 -6.26 17.38
CA ALA A 156 9.06 -5.71 17.42
C ALA A 156 9.21 -4.54 16.44
N MET A 157 9.99 -3.55 16.84
CA MET A 157 10.43 -2.45 15.99
C MET A 157 11.88 -2.10 16.31
N GLU A 158 12.71 -2.09 15.27
CA GLU A 158 14.07 -1.58 15.34
C GLU A 158 14.06 -0.06 15.53
N LEU A 159 14.99 0.49 16.31
CA LEU A 159 15.13 1.93 16.52
C LEU A 159 16.22 2.57 15.66
N TYR A 160 16.98 1.75 14.93
CA TYR A 160 17.88 2.14 13.85
C TYR A 160 17.95 1.00 12.82
N ASP A 161 18.41 1.28 11.60
CA ASP A 161 18.46 0.29 10.53
C ASP A 161 19.34 -0.92 10.91
N GLY A 162 18.78 -2.13 10.76
CA GLY A 162 19.46 -3.40 11.02
C GLY A 162 19.70 -3.69 12.51
N ALA A 163 19.01 -3.01 13.42
CA ALA A 163 19.16 -3.21 14.87
C ALA A 163 18.83 -4.63 15.34
N LEU A 164 18.06 -5.41 14.59
CA LEU A 164 17.71 -6.80 14.89
C LEU A 164 18.28 -7.78 13.85
N ASP A 165 19.14 -7.33 12.94
CA ASP A 165 19.76 -8.21 11.93
C ASP A 165 20.55 -9.34 12.60
N GLY A 166 20.20 -10.58 12.24
CA GLY A 166 20.81 -11.79 12.78
C GLY A 166 20.42 -12.14 14.22
N ILE A 167 19.59 -11.35 14.88
CA ILE A 167 19.13 -11.62 16.26
C ILE A 167 17.88 -12.50 16.18
N THR A 168 18.02 -13.75 16.62
CA THR A 168 16.91 -14.70 16.79
C THR A 168 16.90 -15.21 18.22
N GLY A 169 15.74 -15.64 18.73
CA GLY A 169 15.68 -16.13 20.11
C GLY A 169 14.31 -15.98 20.78
N ARG A 170 14.28 -16.17 22.09
CA ARG A 170 13.06 -16.04 22.90
C ARG A 170 13.03 -14.68 23.57
N TYR A 171 11.95 -13.94 23.37
CA TYR A 171 11.65 -12.71 24.10
C TYR A 171 11.24 -13.06 25.54
N ILE A 172 11.92 -12.46 26.50
CA ILE A 172 11.69 -12.61 27.94
C ILE A 172 11.50 -11.20 28.53
N GLU A 173 10.31 -10.94 29.07
CA GLU A 173 10.01 -9.76 29.88
C GLU A 173 10.23 -10.05 31.37
N ASP A 174 10.24 -9.00 32.19
CA ASP A 174 10.41 -9.13 33.64
C ASP A 174 9.19 -9.80 34.30
N GLU A 175 9.44 -10.52 35.39
CA GLU A 175 8.42 -11.25 36.17
C GLU A 175 7.29 -10.34 36.66
N VAL A 176 7.53 -9.03 36.78
CA VAL A 176 6.51 -8.04 37.16
C VAL A 176 5.28 -8.02 36.26
N TYR A 177 5.39 -8.46 35.01
CA TYR A 177 4.27 -8.56 34.07
C TYR A 177 3.34 -9.73 34.40
N GLU A 178 3.75 -10.68 35.25
CA GLU A 178 2.90 -11.69 35.85
C GLU A 178 2.29 -11.18 37.17
N ILE A 179 1.07 -10.64 37.09
CA ILE A 179 0.38 -10.08 38.27
C ILE A 179 -0.33 -11.17 39.08
N ASP A 180 -0.03 -11.27 40.38
CA ASP A 180 -0.78 -12.14 41.30
C ASP A 180 -2.19 -11.56 41.53
N PRO A 181 -3.26 -12.32 41.22
CA PRO A 181 -4.63 -11.87 41.44
C PRO A 181 -4.94 -11.47 42.89
N LYS A 182 -4.26 -12.07 43.87
CA LYS A 182 -4.44 -11.71 45.29
C LYS A 182 -3.81 -10.36 45.61
N GLU A 183 -2.60 -10.11 45.13
CA GLU A 183 -1.93 -8.81 45.28
C GLU A 183 -2.75 -7.71 44.61
N MET A 184 -3.25 -7.98 43.41
CA MET A 184 -4.14 -7.08 42.68
C MET A 184 -5.44 -6.78 43.44
N ALA A 185 -6.09 -7.80 44.02
CA ALA A 185 -7.29 -7.62 44.82
C ALA A 185 -7.05 -6.81 46.13
N GLU A 186 -5.86 -6.92 46.74
CA GLU A 186 -5.50 -6.08 47.89
C GLU A 186 -5.23 -4.63 47.48
N PHE A 187 -4.49 -4.41 46.39
CA PHE A 187 -4.19 -3.08 45.88
C PHE A 187 -5.45 -2.33 45.44
N GLU A 188 -6.40 -3.02 44.80
CA GLU A 188 -7.69 -2.45 44.36
C GLU A 188 -8.51 -1.86 45.52
N LYS A 189 -8.32 -2.33 46.76
CA LYS A 189 -9.02 -1.78 47.95
C LYS A 189 -8.61 -0.34 48.26
N GLU A 190 -7.46 0.11 47.75
CA GLU A 190 -7.00 1.49 47.88
C GLU A 190 -7.72 2.44 46.91
N PHE A 191 -8.53 1.94 45.98
CA PHE A 191 -9.24 2.71 44.97
C PHE A 191 -10.74 2.78 45.27
N PRO A 192 -11.44 3.83 44.81
CA PRO A 192 -12.90 3.87 44.88
C PRO A 192 -13.51 2.67 44.15
N TYR A 193 -14.47 2.03 44.82
CA TYR A 193 -15.23 0.94 44.23
C TYR A 193 -15.86 1.36 42.91
N LYS A 194 -15.80 0.47 41.91
CA LYS A 194 -16.36 0.66 40.59
C LYS A 194 -17.04 -0.63 40.16
N GLU A 195 -18.21 -0.52 39.57
CA GLU A 195 -18.96 -1.66 39.08
C GLU A 195 -18.26 -2.31 37.87
N PRO A 196 -18.13 -3.66 37.85
CA PRO A 196 -17.65 -4.38 36.67
C PRO A 196 -18.55 -4.13 35.45
N VAL A 197 -17.94 -4.00 34.27
CA VAL A 197 -18.71 -3.79 33.02
C VAL A 197 -19.25 -5.11 32.47
N ARG A 198 -20.36 -5.01 31.72
CA ARG A 198 -20.84 -6.12 30.91
C ARG A 198 -20.16 -6.11 29.54
N LEU A 199 -19.31 -7.11 29.30
CA LEU A 199 -18.63 -7.27 28.01
C LEU A 199 -19.61 -7.71 26.90
N PRO A 200 -19.53 -7.14 25.68
CA PRO A 200 -20.32 -7.61 24.54
C PRO A 200 -19.98 -9.06 24.17
N SER A 201 -21.00 -9.92 24.18
CA SER A 201 -20.90 -11.31 23.69
C SER A 201 -20.49 -11.34 22.22
N VAL A 202 -19.67 -12.33 21.84
CA VAL A 202 -19.33 -12.58 20.43
C VAL A 202 -20.57 -12.83 19.58
N GLU A 203 -21.68 -13.29 20.17
CA GLU A 203 -22.97 -13.55 19.50
C GLU A 203 -23.49 -12.33 18.72
N VAL A 204 -23.27 -11.12 19.25
CA VAL A 204 -23.65 -9.86 18.59
C VAL A 204 -23.00 -9.72 17.21
N LEU A 205 -21.81 -10.31 17.05
CA LEU A 205 -21.04 -10.33 15.82
C LEU A 205 -21.31 -11.61 15.03
N SER A 206 -21.26 -12.78 15.68
CA SER A 206 -21.36 -14.08 15.00
C SER A 206 -22.75 -14.33 14.43
N ASP A 207 -23.83 -13.83 15.02
CA ASP A 207 -25.20 -14.02 14.51
C ASP A 207 -25.46 -13.37 13.15
N GLN A 208 -24.60 -12.44 12.77
CA GLN A 208 -24.62 -11.79 11.47
C GLN A 208 -23.68 -12.48 10.47
N LEU A 209 -23.05 -13.60 10.81
CA LEU A 209 -22.06 -14.29 9.99
C LEU A 209 -22.52 -15.72 9.63
N PRO A 210 -21.95 -16.33 8.59
CA PRO A 210 -22.22 -17.73 8.25
C PRO A 210 -21.91 -18.68 9.41
N GLU A 211 -22.64 -19.80 9.49
CA GLU A 211 -22.52 -20.76 10.59
C GLU A 211 -21.09 -21.31 10.77
N GLY A 212 -20.36 -21.53 9.66
CA GLY A 212 -18.96 -21.96 9.71
C GLY A 212 -18.07 -21.01 10.50
N VAL A 213 -18.27 -19.69 10.37
CA VAL A 213 -17.50 -18.68 11.11
C VAL A 213 -17.82 -18.73 12.61
N LYS A 214 -19.08 -18.99 12.99
CA LYS A 214 -19.47 -19.14 14.39
C LYS A 214 -18.73 -20.32 15.04
N GLN A 215 -18.64 -21.44 14.33
CA GLN A 215 -17.92 -22.63 14.78
C GLN A 215 -16.42 -22.34 14.93
N THR A 216 -15.82 -21.65 13.97
CA THR A 216 -14.43 -21.20 14.03
C THR A 216 -14.17 -20.33 15.27
N PHE A 217 -15.02 -19.35 15.58
CA PHE A 217 -14.89 -18.55 16.80
C PHE A 217 -14.96 -19.38 18.08
N ALA A 218 -15.87 -20.36 18.14
CA ALA A 218 -15.97 -21.27 19.27
C ALA A 218 -14.71 -22.14 19.44
N GLN A 219 -14.14 -22.65 18.34
CA GLN A 219 -12.88 -23.42 18.34
C GLN A 219 -11.69 -22.59 18.87
N HIS A 220 -11.65 -21.30 18.54
CA HIS A 220 -10.64 -20.35 19.03
C HIS A 220 -10.98 -19.76 20.41
N GLY A 221 -12.06 -20.20 21.08
CA GLY A 221 -12.42 -19.77 22.43
C GLY A 221 -12.87 -18.31 22.53
N ILE A 222 -13.34 -17.72 21.42
CA ILE A 222 -13.83 -16.34 21.38
C ILE A 222 -15.23 -16.30 22.01
N ARG A 223 -15.34 -15.65 23.16
CA ARG A 223 -16.57 -15.44 23.93
C ARG A 223 -17.04 -13.99 23.90
N PHE A 224 -16.10 -13.05 23.82
CA PHE A 224 -16.37 -11.61 23.78
C PHE A 224 -15.78 -10.97 22.52
N VAL A 225 -16.44 -9.93 22.01
CA VAL A 225 -15.99 -9.22 20.79
C VAL A 225 -14.57 -8.67 20.95
N SER A 226 -14.24 -8.18 22.15
CA SER A 226 -12.93 -7.63 22.50
C SER A 226 -11.78 -8.64 22.39
N GLN A 227 -12.04 -9.94 22.54
CA GLN A 227 -11.00 -10.97 22.39
C GLN A 227 -10.46 -11.08 20.97
N LEU A 228 -11.24 -10.65 19.96
CA LEU A 228 -10.74 -10.58 18.58
C LEU A 228 -9.51 -9.68 18.49
N GLN A 229 -9.35 -8.70 19.38
CA GLN A 229 -8.20 -7.77 19.39
C GLN A 229 -6.85 -8.43 19.70
N ARG A 230 -6.85 -9.68 20.18
CA ARG A 230 -5.63 -10.50 20.32
C ARG A 230 -5.07 -10.96 18.98
N PHE A 231 -5.92 -11.01 17.96
CA PHE A 231 -5.58 -11.55 16.65
C PHE A 231 -5.53 -10.45 15.60
N SER A 232 -4.62 -10.58 14.64
CA SER A 232 -4.55 -9.68 13.49
C SER A 232 -5.61 -10.03 12.45
N GLY A 233 -5.89 -9.10 11.53
CA GLY A 233 -6.68 -9.41 10.34
C GLY A 233 -6.09 -10.55 9.52
N ALA A 234 -4.75 -10.65 9.45
CA ALA A 234 -4.08 -11.72 8.70
C ALA A 234 -4.22 -13.09 9.37
N GLU A 235 -4.20 -13.17 10.70
CA GLU A 235 -4.48 -14.41 11.44
C GLU A 235 -5.92 -14.87 11.21
N LEU A 236 -6.88 -13.94 11.28
CA LEU A 236 -8.29 -14.23 11.01
C LEU A 236 -8.47 -14.79 9.59
N LEU A 237 -7.78 -14.24 8.59
CA LEU A 237 -7.84 -14.74 7.20
C LEU A 237 -7.24 -16.13 7.02
N ASN A 238 -6.41 -16.60 7.97
CA ASN A 238 -5.88 -17.96 7.96
C ASN A 238 -6.82 -18.97 8.66
N TRP A 239 -7.92 -18.52 9.26
CA TRP A 239 -8.88 -19.41 9.89
C TRP A 239 -9.80 -20.09 8.86
N GLU A 240 -10.26 -21.29 9.17
CA GLU A 240 -11.15 -22.04 8.28
C GLU A 240 -12.44 -21.28 7.99
N GLY A 241 -12.78 -21.15 6.71
CA GLY A 241 -14.00 -20.48 6.25
C GLY A 241 -13.96 -18.95 6.27
N MET A 242 -12.79 -18.34 6.55
CA MET A 242 -12.60 -16.89 6.48
C MET A 242 -12.07 -16.44 5.11
N ASP A 243 -12.54 -15.28 4.67
CA ASP A 243 -12.05 -14.58 3.49
C ASP A 243 -12.10 -13.06 3.71
N GLU A 244 -11.60 -12.29 2.75
CA GLU A 244 -11.53 -10.84 2.85
C GLU A 244 -12.91 -10.17 2.89
N GLN A 245 -13.91 -10.73 2.21
CA GLN A 245 -15.29 -10.20 2.22
C GLN A 245 -15.94 -10.37 3.61
N LEU A 246 -15.71 -11.52 4.24
CA LEU A 246 -16.12 -11.75 5.61
C LEU A 246 -15.37 -10.85 6.59
N LEU A 247 -14.07 -10.61 6.39
CA LEU A 247 -13.31 -9.69 7.23
C LEU A 247 -13.82 -8.23 7.11
N ILE A 248 -14.17 -7.79 5.89
CA ILE A 248 -14.84 -6.49 5.66
C ILE A 248 -16.17 -6.42 6.43
N ARG A 249 -16.98 -7.50 6.39
CA ARG A 249 -18.24 -7.56 7.13
C ARG A 249 -18.03 -7.52 8.65
N ILE A 250 -17.04 -8.26 9.17
CA ILE A 250 -16.61 -8.23 10.57
C ILE A 250 -16.22 -6.80 10.96
N ASN A 251 -15.42 -6.12 10.15
CA ASN A 251 -15.03 -4.74 10.37
C ASN A 251 -16.22 -3.78 10.42
N GLY A 252 -17.22 -3.97 9.54
CA GLY A 252 -18.47 -3.21 9.59
C GLY A 252 -19.17 -3.33 10.94
N ILE A 253 -19.24 -4.54 11.49
CA ILE A 253 -19.84 -4.80 12.81
C ILE A 253 -18.99 -4.23 13.95
N LEU A 254 -17.66 -4.46 13.92
CA LEU A 254 -16.73 -3.92 14.91
C LEU A 254 -16.84 -2.39 14.99
N SER A 255 -16.89 -1.72 13.85
CA SER A 255 -17.07 -0.27 13.77
C SER A 255 -18.37 0.20 14.40
N GLN A 256 -19.49 -0.52 14.19
CA GLN A 256 -20.78 -0.19 14.81
C GLN A 256 -20.75 -0.36 16.34
N LEU A 257 -19.96 -1.32 16.84
CA LEU A 257 -19.74 -1.56 18.26
C LEU A 257 -18.69 -0.62 18.88
N GLY A 258 -18.12 0.30 18.10
CA GLY A 258 -17.04 1.19 18.55
C GLY A 258 -15.72 0.47 18.84
N GLN A 259 -15.55 -0.74 18.30
CA GLN A 259 -14.38 -1.59 18.46
C GLN A 259 -13.35 -1.33 17.35
N PRO A 260 -12.04 -1.49 17.63
CA PRO A 260 -11.01 -1.43 16.61
C PRO A 260 -11.26 -2.42 15.46
N CYS A 261 -11.13 -1.94 14.23
CA CYS A 261 -11.20 -2.78 13.03
C CYS A 261 -9.87 -3.50 12.78
N LYS A 262 -9.97 -4.62 12.06
CA LYS A 262 -8.86 -5.42 11.55
C LYS A 262 -8.27 -4.82 10.29
N LEU A 263 -6.96 -4.92 10.12
CA LEU A 263 -6.32 -4.43 8.91
C LEU A 263 -6.49 -5.47 7.79
N LEU A 264 -7.01 -5.00 6.65
CA LEU A 264 -7.05 -5.78 5.41
C LEU A 264 -5.63 -5.87 4.81
N PRO A 265 -5.31 -6.91 4.01
CA PRO A 265 -4.05 -7.00 3.28
C PRO A 265 -3.70 -5.71 2.53
N SER A 266 -4.66 -5.09 1.83
CA SER A 266 -4.48 -3.82 1.11
C SER A 266 -4.43 -2.57 2.01
N SER A 267 -4.38 -2.70 3.34
CA SER A 267 -4.27 -1.55 4.23
C SER A 267 -2.93 -0.86 4.09
N TYR A 268 -2.92 0.44 3.77
CA TYR A 268 -1.69 1.24 3.68
C TYR A 268 -0.81 1.15 4.95
N ILE A 269 -1.43 0.94 6.11
CA ILE A 269 -0.73 0.73 7.38
C ILE A 269 0.13 -0.53 7.31
N LEU A 270 -0.49 -1.68 6.98
CA LEU A 270 0.25 -2.94 6.84
C LEU A 270 1.31 -2.84 5.75
N GLN A 271 0.99 -2.20 4.62
CA GLN A 271 1.93 -2.05 3.52
C GLN A 271 3.19 -1.30 3.94
N LEU A 272 3.05 -0.18 4.66
CA LEU A 272 4.20 0.57 5.20
C LEU A 272 4.99 -0.23 6.23
N THR A 273 4.29 -0.95 7.10
CA THR A 273 4.93 -1.83 8.08
C THR A 273 5.72 -2.95 7.40
N GLU A 274 5.19 -3.57 6.34
CA GLU A 274 5.88 -4.61 5.57
C GLU A 274 7.15 -4.09 4.89
N LEU A 275 7.07 -2.86 4.36
CA LEU A 275 8.17 -2.09 3.80
C LEU A 275 9.20 -1.62 4.84
N GLY A 276 8.94 -1.83 6.13
CA GLY A 276 9.85 -1.45 7.22
C GLY A 276 9.85 0.05 7.52
N VAL A 277 8.83 0.79 7.10
CA VAL A 277 8.74 2.23 7.37
C VAL A 277 8.38 2.46 8.83
N ARG A 278 9.28 3.14 9.56
CA ARG A 278 9.12 3.47 10.98
C ARG A 278 8.43 4.82 11.18
N ASN A 279 7.58 4.90 12.19
CA ASN A 279 6.88 6.10 12.62
C ASN A 279 6.25 6.96 11.48
N PRO A 280 5.61 6.38 10.46
CA PRO A 280 5.16 7.13 9.29
C PRO A 280 4.04 8.13 9.61
N VAL A 281 4.09 9.33 9.06
CA VAL A 281 2.95 10.25 8.93
C VAL A 281 2.44 10.16 7.50
N CYS A 282 1.16 9.82 7.34
CA CYS A 282 0.57 9.58 6.02
C CYS A 282 -0.59 10.52 5.75
N SER A 283 -0.68 11.01 4.51
CA SER A 283 -1.83 11.74 3.99
C SER A 283 -2.27 11.16 2.67
N LEU A 284 -3.56 10.84 2.54
CA LEU A 284 -4.15 10.37 1.29
C LEU A 284 -4.13 11.50 0.25
N ILE A 285 -3.58 11.22 -0.93
CA ILE A 285 -3.59 12.12 -2.09
C ILE A 285 -4.83 11.84 -2.94
N ARG A 286 -5.04 10.55 -3.28
CA ARG A 286 -6.12 10.10 -4.17
C ARG A 286 -6.47 8.65 -3.86
N SER A 287 -7.75 8.29 -3.97
CA SER A 287 -8.20 6.91 -4.05
C SER A 287 -9.22 6.78 -5.17
N LYS A 288 -8.95 5.92 -6.16
CA LYS A 288 -9.82 5.72 -7.33
C LYS A 288 -9.62 4.30 -7.88
N ALA A 289 -10.73 3.61 -8.15
CA ALA A 289 -10.75 2.30 -8.82
C ALA A 289 -9.81 1.26 -8.19
N GLY A 290 -9.81 1.13 -6.86
CA GLY A 290 -8.97 0.15 -6.15
C GLY A 290 -7.49 0.55 -5.99
N ILE A 291 -7.10 1.75 -6.45
CA ILE A 291 -5.74 2.27 -6.30
C ILE A 291 -5.76 3.50 -5.39
N SER A 292 -4.97 3.44 -4.33
CA SER A 292 -4.82 4.53 -3.35
C SER A 292 -3.38 5.05 -3.31
N LEU A 293 -3.21 6.37 -3.39
CA LEU A 293 -1.94 7.08 -3.34
C LEU A 293 -1.83 7.88 -2.05
N TYR A 294 -0.75 7.67 -1.31
CA TYR A 294 -0.46 8.36 -0.06
C TYR A 294 0.88 9.07 -0.15
N ARG A 295 0.94 10.31 0.34
CA ARG A 295 2.19 10.96 0.71
C ARG A 295 2.58 10.46 2.10
N VAL A 296 3.83 10.04 2.25
CA VAL A 296 4.38 9.45 3.46
C VAL A 296 5.60 10.24 3.88
N GLU A 297 5.62 10.67 5.13
CA GLU A 297 6.77 11.29 5.76
C GLU A 297 7.24 10.43 6.93
N SER A 298 8.54 10.11 6.96
CA SER A 298 9.13 9.29 8.01
C SER A 298 10.61 9.64 8.12
N GLU A 299 11.08 9.89 9.35
CA GLU A 299 12.50 10.14 9.64
C GLU A 299 13.12 11.26 8.76
N GLY A 300 12.34 12.29 8.45
CA GLY A 300 12.76 13.43 7.62
C GLY A 300 12.76 13.17 6.10
N ARG A 301 12.34 11.97 5.67
CA ARG A 301 12.21 11.59 4.25
C ARG A 301 10.76 11.64 3.80
N LYS A 302 10.56 11.94 2.51
CA LYS A 302 9.23 12.01 1.86
C LYS A 302 9.13 11.02 0.71
N TRP A 303 8.06 10.25 0.70
CA TRP A 303 7.80 9.20 -0.27
C TRP A 303 6.34 9.22 -0.73
N ILE A 304 6.08 8.52 -1.83
CA ILE A 304 4.75 8.19 -2.32
C ILE A 304 4.56 6.68 -2.16
N LEU A 305 3.50 6.30 -1.45
CA LEU A 305 3.04 4.92 -1.38
C LEU A 305 1.83 4.77 -2.31
N LYS A 306 1.94 3.88 -3.30
CA LYS A 306 0.82 3.46 -4.15
C LYS A 306 0.39 2.07 -3.70
N VAL A 307 -0.87 1.95 -3.30
CA VAL A 307 -1.47 0.72 -2.78
C VAL A 307 -2.53 0.22 -3.75
N PHE A 308 -2.52 -1.07 -4.02
CA PHE A 308 -3.39 -1.80 -4.94
C PHE A 308 -4.30 -2.74 -4.13
N GLU A 309 -5.62 -2.54 -4.24
CA GLU A 309 -6.62 -3.46 -3.70
C GLU A 309 -6.71 -4.74 -4.54
N ASN A 310 -6.41 -4.64 -5.84
CA ASN A 310 -6.61 -5.69 -6.82
C ASN A 310 -5.24 -6.22 -7.29
N GLN A 311 -5.12 -7.55 -7.45
CA GLN A 311 -3.88 -8.15 -7.99
C GLN A 311 -3.64 -7.83 -9.46
N GLU A 312 -4.69 -7.51 -10.21
CA GLU A 312 -4.54 -7.07 -11.60
C GLU A 312 -3.74 -5.76 -11.69
N ASP A 313 -4.02 -4.77 -10.85
CA ASP A 313 -3.29 -3.50 -10.87
C ASP A 313 -1.87 -3.64 -10.26
N ALA A 314 -1.70 -4.58 -9.33
CA ALA A 314 -0.40 -4.90 -8.75
C ALA A 314 0.65 -5.38 -9.80
N ARG A 315 0.25 -5.69 -11.04
CA ARG A 315 1.17 -5.98 -12.17
C ARG A 315 2.18 -4.86 -12.40
N GLU A 316 1.87 -3.62 -12.00
CA GLU A 316 2.79 -2.49 -12.10
C GLU A 316 4.11 -2.74 -11.35
N ILE A 317 4.06 -3.51 -10.25
CA ILE A 317 5.27 -3.92 -9.50
C ILE A 317 6.22 -4.70 -10.43
N ASP A 318 5.69 -5.70 -11.14
CA ASP A 318 6.47 -6.51 -12.07
C ASP A 318 7.02 -5.67 -13.24
N ASN A 319 6.25 -4.68 -13.69
CA ASN A 319 6.69 -3.73 -14.70
C ASN A 319 7.90 -2.91 -14.24
N TYR A 320 7.87 -2.33 -13.02
CA TYR A 320 9.04 -1.65 -12.46
C TYR A 320 10.26 -2.57 -12.34
N LEU A 321 10.07 -3.81 -11.84
CA LEU A 321 11.16 -4.77 -11.69
C LEU A 321 11.76 -5.18 -13.04
N MET A 322 10.92 -5.36 -14.07
CA MET A 322 11.35 -5.64 -15.43
C MET A 322 12.13 -4.47 -16.02
N LEU A 323 11.60 -3.25 -15.96
CA LEU A 323 12.26 -2.06 -16.49
C LEU A 323 13.61 -1.80 -15.81
N SER A 324 13.69 -2.01 -14.49
CA SER A 324 14.94 -1.93 -13.74
C SER A 324 15.98 -2.94 -14.20
N LYS A 325 15.60 -4.22 -14.43
CA LYS A 325 16.50 -5.25 -15.00
C LYS A 325 16.97 -4.92 -16.41
N LEU A 326 16.13 -4.22 -17.18
CA LEU A 326 16.50 -3.73 -18.50
C LEU A 326 17.29 -2.42 -18.42
N GLU A 327 17.58 -1.87 -17.23
CA GLU A 327 18.22 -0.56 -17.04
C GLU A 327 17.54 0.53 -17.88
N ILE A 328 16.21 0.54 -17.88
CA ILE A 328 15.40 1.62 -18.41
C ILE A 328 15.16 2.61 -17.27
N PRO A 329 15.43 3.92 -17.44
CA PRO A 329 15.22 4.91 -16.40
C PRO A 329 13.76 4.96 -15.97
N THR A 330 13.54 4.80 -14.67
CA THR A 330 12.25 4.93 -13.99
C THR A 330 12.47 5.71 -12.70
N LEU A 331 11.40 6.04 -11.97
CA LEU A 331 11.57 6.30 -10.55
C LEU A 331 12.18 5.07 -9.86
N PRO A 332 13.14 5.25 -8.95
CA PRO A 332 13.69 4.13 -8.18
C PRO A 332 12.59 3.53 -7.31
N LEU A 333 12.38 2.23 -7.46
CA LEU A 333 11.49 1.46 -6.60
C LEU A 333 12.18 1.27 -5.24
N LEU A 334 11.85 2.11 -4.27
CA LEU A 334 12.47 2.11 -2.94
C LEU A 334 12.08 0.87 -2.13
N GLY A 335 10.91 0.31 -2.40
CA GLY A 335 10.43 -0.94 -1.86
C GLY A 335 9.10 -1.34 -2.46
N TYR A 336 8.72 -2.60 -2.30
CA TYR A 336 7.42 -3.10 -2.74
C TYR A 336 6.96 -4.28 -1.86
N THR A 337 5.67 -4.54 -1.88
CA THR A 337 5.00 -5.69 -1.28
C THR A 337 4.18 -6.40 -2.37
N LYS A 338 3.25 -7.29 -2.01
CA LYS A 338 2.26 -7.84 -2.96
C LYS A 338 1.17 -6.86 -3.36
N ASN A 339 0.98 -5.78 -2.61
CA ASN A 339 -0.13 -4.84 -2.75
C ASN A 339 0.33 -3.38 -2.79
N ALA A 340 1.64 -3.08 -2.80
CA ALA A 340 2.10 -1.71 -2.81
C ALA A 340 3.48 -1.53 -3.42
N ILE A 341 3.72 -0.33 -3.93
CA ILE A 341 5.05 0.20 -4.26
C ILE A 341 5.32 1.48 -3.46
N LEU A 342 6.57 1.65 -3.06
CA LEU A 342 7.10 2.86 -2.42
C LEU A 342 8.06 3.55 -3.38
N LEU A 343 7.75 4.79 -3.71
CA LEU A 343 8.47 5.62 -4.67
C LEU A 343 8.95 6.91 -3.99
N PRO A 344 10.00 7.58 -4.49
CA PRO A 344 10.36 8.90 -4.00
C PRO A 344 9.24 9.92 -4.26
N ASP A 345 9.08 10.89 -3.36
CA ASP A 345 8.25 12.06 -3.64
C ASP A 345 9.03 13.04 -4.53
N VAL A 346 8.71 13.04 -5.83
CA VAL A 346 9.41 13.85 -6.83
C VAL A 346 9.26 15.35 -6.54
N GLU A 347 8.16 15.78 -5.92
CA GLU A 347 7.98 17.19 -5.55
C GLU A 347 8.92 17.64 -4.43
N ALA A 348 9.54 16.70 -3.72
CA ALA A 348 10.56 16.97 -2.71
C ALA A 348 12.00 16.83 -3.27
N SER A 349 12.17 16.56 -4.56
CA SER A 349 13.47 16.36 -5.20
C SER A 349 14.06 17.66 -5.75
N ASP A 350 15.37 17.84 -5.57
CA ASP A 350 16.14 18.92 -6.21
C ASP A 350 16.57 18.56 -7.65
N GLU A 351 16.45 17.30 -8.06
CA GLU A 351 16.91 16.82 -9.37
C GLU A 351 15.80 16.78 -10.42
N TYR A 352 14.59 16.42 -9.99
CA TYR A 352 13.45 16.14 -10.86
C TYR A 352 12.20 16.88 -10.40
N ARG A 353 11.29 17.12 -11.35
CA ARG A 353 9.94 17.63 -11.12
C ARG A 353 8.94 16.78 -11.90
N LEU A 354 7.67 16.85 -11.50
CA LEU A 354 6.58 16.37 -12.34
C LEU A 354 6.49 17.23 -13.62
N GLY A 355 6.06 16.60 -14.70
CA GLY A 355 5.76 17.27 -15.95
C GLY A 355 4.57 18.22 -15.80
N ASN A 356 4.51 19.21 -16.67
CA ASN A 356 3.39 20.13 -16.80
C ASN A 356 3.02 20.29 -18.29
N GLU A 357 1.94 21.03 -18.57
CA GLU A 357 1.45 21.19 -19.93
C GLU A 357 2.43 21.93 -20.86
N ASP A 358 3.23 22.88 -20.32
CA ASP A 358 4.22 23.63 -21.11
C ASP A 358 5.32 22.71 -21.66
N ASP A 359 5.62 21.60 -20.98
CA ASP A 359 6.59 20.60 -21.43
C ASP A 359 6.20 19.96 -22.77
N LEU A 360 4.91 19.93 -23.12
CA LEU A 360 4.44 19.44 -24.43
C LEU A 360 4.87 20.34 -25.59
N SER A 361 5.28 21.57 -25.29
CA SER A 361 5.76 22.54 -26.27
C SER A 361 7.28 22.75 -26.22
N ASP A 362 8.01 22.14 -25.29
CA ASP A 362 9.46 22.29 -25.14
C ASP A 362 10.23 21.26 -26.01
N PRO A 363 10.95 21.71 -27.06
CA PRO A 363 11.74 20.81 -27.91
C PRO A 363 12.85 20.07 -27.17
N LYS A 364 13.39 20.63 -26.07
CA LYS A 364 14.43 19.99 -25.27
C LYS A 364 13.86 18.80 -24.51
N VAL A 365 12.70 18.98 -23.87
CA VAL A 365 11.97 17.89 -23.20
C VAL A 365 11.55 16.82 -24.21
N ALA A 366 11.04 17.22 -25.38
CA ALA A 366 10.66 16.30 -26.43
C ALA A 366 11.83 15.39 -26.90
N ARG A 367 13.05 15.94 -27.03
CA ARG A 367 14.25 15.13 -27.34
C ARG A 367 14.61 14.18 -26.19
N ALA A 368 14.51 14.64 -24.94
CA ALA A 368 14.78 13.79 -23.77
C ALA A 368 13.81 12.59 -23.72
N ILE A 369 12.51 12.83 -23.94
CA ILE A 369 11.47 11.79 -24.00
C ILE A 369 11.74 10.84 -25.19
N ALA A 370 12.12 11.36 -26.37
CA ALA A 370 12.49 10.53 -27.52
C ALA A 370 13.66 9.59 -27.20
N GLY A 371 14.68 10.08 -26.50
CA GLY A 371 15.81 9.27 -26.04
C GLY A 371 15.37 8.13 -25.12
N TRP A 372 14.42 8.39 -24.21
CA TRP A 372 13.85 7.36 -23.33
C TRP A 372 13.07 6.30 -24.12
N TYR A 373 12.16 6.70 -25.02
CA TYR A 373 11.41 5.76 -25.87
C TYR A 373 12.31 4.92 -26.78
N ARG A 374 13.33 5.52 -27.38
CA ARG A 374 14.32 4.78 -28.20
C ARG A 374 14.98 3.68 -27.38
N MET A 375 15.33 3.97 -26.13
CA MET A 375 15.90 2.97 -25.23
C MET A 375 14.88 1.89 -24.82
N LEU A 376 13.68 2.27 -24.41
CA LEU A 376 12.58 1.34 -24.11
C LEU A 376 12.36 0.39 -25.28
N HIS A 377 12.24 0.93 -26.50
CA HIS A 377 11.93 0.15 -27.68
C HIS A 377 13.08 -0.76 -28.11
N LYS A 378 14.32 -0.24 -28.11
CA LYS A 378 15.49 -1.04 -28.45
C LYS A 378 15.68 -2.21 -27.48
N LYS A 379 15.59 -1.96 -26.18
CA LYS A 379 15.74 -3.01 -25.15
C LYS A 379 14.53 -3.94 -25.11
N GLY A 380 13.33 -3.42 -25.36
CA GLY A 380 12.09 -4.19 -25.45
C GLY A 380 12.10 -5.21 -26.59
N ARG A 381 12.57 -4.83 -27.79
CA ARG A 381 12.77 -5.78 -28.90
C ARG A 381 13.67 -6.95 -28.52
N ALA A 382 14.80 -6.67 -27.87
CA ALA A 382 15.72 -7.71 -27.41
C ALA A 382 15.12 -8.58 -26.29
N TYR A 383 14.30 -7.99 -25.42
CA TYR A 383 13.62 -8.72 -24.35
C TYR A 383 12.55 -9.69 -24.87
N LEU A 384 11.86 -9.33 -25.96
CA LEU A 384 10.76 -10.11 -26.53
C LEU A 384 11.19 -11.14 -27.58
N SER A 385 12.42 -11.08 -28.12
CA SER A 385 12.85 -11.83 -29.33
C SER A 385 12.63 -13.35 -29.28
N ASP A 386 12.60 -13.95 -28.09
CA ASP A 386 12.47 -15.41 -27.91
C ASP A 386 11.51 -15.80 -26.78
N ARG A 387 10.65 -14.87 -26.34
CA ARG A 387 9.83 -15.04 -25.13
C ARG A 387 8.35 -14.82 -25.42
N LYS A 388 7.53 -15.83 -25.08
CA LYS A 388 6.08 -15.63 -24.93
C LYS A 388 5.81 -15.06 -23.53
N ILE A 389 5.71 -13.75 -23.43
CA ILE A 389 5.44 -13.05 -22.17
C ILE A 389 3.98 -12.61 -22.15
N PRO A 390 3.21 -12.96 -21.11
CA PRO A 390 1.87 -12.42 -20.91
C PRO A 390 2.01 -10.96 -20.46
N MET A 391 1.77 -10.04 -21.39
CA MET A 391 1.74 -8.59 -21.16
C MET A 391 0.52 -8.03 -21.87
N TYR A 392 0.08 -6.85 -21.44
CA TYR A 392 -0.93 -6.09 -22.18
C TYR A 392 -0.48 -5.94 -23.65
N ASP A 393 -1.40 -6.20 -24.58
CA ASP A 393 -1.16 -6.06 -26.01
C ASP A 393 -2.39 -5.41 -26.65
N GLU A 394 -2.23 -4.24 -27.25
CA GLU A 394 -3.35 -3.55 -27.90
C GLU A 394 -3.98 -4.39 -29.01
N SER A 395 -3.20 -5.24 -29.69
CA SER A 395 -3.71 -6.12 -30.75
C SER A 395 -4.60 -7.24 -30.22
N ASP A 396 -4.53 -7.57 -28.92
CA ASP A 396 -5.47 -8.50 -28.29
C ASP A 396 -6.89 -7.92 -28.22
N LEU A 397 -7.06 -6.61 -28.43
CA LEU A 397 -8.38 -6.01 -28.57
C LEU A 397 -8.99 -6.25 -29.96
N PHE A 398 -8.20 -6.72 -30.93
CA PHE A 398 -8.66 -7.06 -32.27
C PHE A 398 -9.29 -8.46 -32.30
N THR A 399 -10.43 -8.64 -31.63
CA THR A 399 -11.18 -9.91 -31.60
C THR A 399 -12.55 -9.77 -32.25
N ALA A 400 -13.09 -10.88 -32.78
CA ALA A 400 -14.43 -10.89 -33.36
C ALA A 400 -15.52 -10.39 -32.38
N ASP A 401 -15.37 -10.72 -31.09
CA ASP A 401 -16.31 -10.29 -30.04
C ASP A 401 -16.22 -8.78 -29.79
N ASN A 402 -15.02 -8.22 -29.67
CA ASN A 402 -14.84 -6.78 -29.51
C ASN A 402 -15.37 -6.02 -30.73
N MET A 403 -15.12 -6.50 -31.95
CA MET A 403 -15.63 -5.86 -33.17
C MET A 403 -17.16 -5.89 -33.23
N LYS A 404 -17.77 -6.99 -32.80
CA LYS A 404 -19.24 -7.10 -32.68
C LYS A 404 -19.78 -6.10 -31.65
N GLU A 405 -19.15 -6.01 -30.47
CA GLU A 405 -19.55 -5.07 -29.43
C GLU A 405 -19.45 -3.61 -29.90
N ILE A 406 -18.36 -3.25 -30.59
CA ILE A 406 -18.19 -1.92 -31.19
C ILE A 406 -19.33 -1.66 -32.18
N ALA A 407 -19.59 -2.59 -33.10
CA ALA A 407 -20.62 -2.45 -34.11
C ALA A 407 -22.02 -2.18 -33.51
N GLU A 408 -22.38 -2.92 -32.46
CA GLU A 408 -23.64 -2.78 -31.74
C GLU A 408 -23.73 -1.45 -30.97
N LYS A 409 -22.74 -1.15 -30.11
CA LYS A 409 -22.75 0.05 -29.26
C LYS A 409 -22.61 1.35 -30.05
N THR A 410 -21.96 1.33 -31.20
CA THR A 410 -21.81 2.51 -32.07
C THR A 410 -22.89 2.65 -33.14
N SER A 411 -23.83 1.69 -33.21
CA SER A 411 -24.87 1.60 -34.25
C SER A 411 -24.29 1.59 -35.67
N THR A 412 -23.24 0.79 -35.88
CA THR A 412 -22.55 0.63 -37.16
C THR A 412 -22.57 -0.81 -37.69
N VAL A 413 -23.50 -1.64 -37.23
CA VAL A 413 -23.63 -3.07 -37.61
C VAL A 413 -23.60 -3.31 -39.13
N GLU A 414 -24.21 -2.41 -39.91
CA GLU A 414 -24.28 -2.49 -41.37
C GLU A 414 -23.02 -1.94 -42.09
N ASN A 415 -21.98 -1.54 -41.35
CA ASN A 415 -20.74 -1.03 -41.94
C ASN A 415 -19.93 -2.17 -42.59
N VAL A 416 -19.58 -1.99 -43.86
CA VAL A 416 -18.83 -2.95 -44.69
C VAL A 416 -17.48 -3.35 -44.06
N LEU A 417 -16.89 -2.48 -43.23
CA LEU A 417 -15.67 -2.78 -42.47
C LEU A 417 -15.76 -4.12 -41.73
N TRP A 418 -16.88 -4.38 -41.05
CA TRP A 418 -17.03 -5.57 -40.22
C TRP A 418 -17.04 -6.86 -41.04
N GLN A 419 -17.61 -6.82 -42.24
CA GLN A 419 -17.57 -7.94 -43.18
C GLN A 419 -16.13 -8.21 -43.63
N ILE A 420 -15.41 -7.17 -44.05
CA ILE A 420 -14.02 -7.29 -44.54
C ILE A 420 -13.08 -7.81 -43.45
N ILE A 421 -13.20 -7.30 -42.21
CA ILE A 421 -12.43 -7.81 -41.06
C ILE A 421 -12.72 -9.30 -40.85
N ARG A 422 -13.99 -9.72 -40.87
CA ARG A 422 -14.38 -11.11 -40.61
C ARG A 422 -13.86 -12.07 -41.68
N GLU A 423 -13.99 -11.70 -42.95
CA GLU A 423 -13.54 -12.50 -44.09
C GLU A 423 -12.01 -12.62 -44.14
N ASN A 424 -11.28 -11.61 -43.66
CA ASN A 424 -9.82 -11.55 -43.71
C ASN A 424 -9.13 -11.70 -42.35
N TYR A 425 -9.85 -12.10 -41.30
CA TYR A 425 -9.36 -12.08 -39.91
C TYR A 425 -8.03 -12.81 -39.74
N GLY A 426 -7.91 -14.04 -40.27
CA GLY A 426 -6.68 -14.82 -40.17
C GLY A 426 -5.48 -14.16 -40.85
N THR A 427 -5.71 -13.51 -41.99
CA THR A 427 -4.67 -12.75 -42.71
C THR A 427 -4.27 -11.48 -41.96
N ILE A 428 -5.26 -10.74 -41.44
CA ILE A 428 -5.02 -9.51 -40.65
C ILE A 428 -4.20 -9.85 -39.40
N SER A 429 -4.65 -10.84 -38.61
CA SER A 429 -3.95 -11.31 -37.40
C SER A 429 -2.52 -11.72 -37.72
N SER A 430 -2.33 -12.58 -38.73
CA SER A 430 -0.99 -13.06 -39.10
C SER A 430 -0.05 -11.93 -39.55
N ARG A 431 -0.58 -10.90 -40.24
CA ARG A 431 0.22 -9.74 -40.65
C ARG A 431 0.56 -8.83 -39.47
N ILE A 432 -0.35 -8.66 -38.52
CA ILE A 432 -0.11 -7.90 -37.27
C ILE A 432 0.93 -8.63 -36.42
N ASP A 433 0.82 -9.95 -36.27
CA ASP A 433 1.76 -10.79 -35.51
C ASP A 433 3.18 -10.77 -36.10
N ALA A 434 3.29 -10.54 -37.42
CA ALA A 434 4.57 -10.44 -38.10
C ALA A 434 5.26 -9.07 -37.94
N LEU A 435 4.58 -8.06 -37.40
CA LEU A 435 5.18 -6.75 -37.16
C LEU A 435 6.23 -6.82 -36.05
N PRO A 436 7.33 -6.02 -36.13
CA PRO A 436 8.32 -5.96 -35.06
C PRO A 436 7.67 -5.60 -33.72
N ARG A 437 7.83 -6.47 -32.72
CA ARG A 437 7.27 -6.27 -31.38
C ARG A 437 8.30 -5.69 -30.43
N THR A 438 7.87 -4.73 -29.64
CA THR A 438 8.66 -4.12 -28.57
C THR A 438 7.81 -3.89 -27.33
N LEU A 439 8.45 -3.55 -26.20
CA LEU A 439 7.75 -2.94 -25.08
C LEU A 439 7.21 -1.57 -25.49
N THR A 440 5.98 -1.26 -25.08
CA THR A 440 5.31 0.03 -25.33
C THR A 440 4.68 0.58 -24.05
N TYR A 441 4.67 1.89 -23.88
CA TYR A 441 4.16 2.58 -22.69
C TYR A 441 2.63 2.77 -22.73
N ASN A 442 2.07 3.10 -23.89
CA ASN A 442 0.64 3.18 -24.20
C ASN A 442 -0.18 4.29 -23.51
N ASP A 443 0.32 4.96 -22.46
CA ASP A 443 -0.44 5.98 -21.69
C ASP A 443 0.23 7.36 -21.64
N PHE A 444 0.76 7.82 -22.78
CA PHE A 444 1.50 9.09 -22.82
C PHE A 444 0.60 10.29 -22.49
N TYR A 445 0.90 10.96 -21.38
CA TYR A 445 0.41 12.30 -21.06
C TYR A 445 1.38 13.00 -20.09
N TRP A 446 1.39 14.33 -20.07
CA TRP A 446 2.33 15.10 -19.24
C TRP A 446 2.18 14.86 -17.74
N THR A 447 1.01 14.42 -17.28
CA THR A 447 0.79 14.07 -15.86
C THR A 447 1.57 12.83 -15.42
N ASN A 448 1.96 11.98 -16.37
CA ASN A 448 2.78 10.78 -16.12
C ASN A 448 4.24 11.01 -16.50
N LEU A 449 4.64 12.26 -16.74
CA LEU A 449 5.99 12.64 -17.14
C LEU A 449 6.79 13.10 -15.92
N ILE A 450 8.06 12.70 -15.86
CA ILE A 450 9.06 13.26 -14.97
C ILE A 450 10.14 13.93 -15.80
N VAL A 451 10.51 15.15 -15.41
CA VAL A 451 11.48 15.97 -16.11
C VAL A 451 12.54 16.43 -15.11
N SER A 452 13.81 16.34 -15.48
CA SER A 452 14.89 16.95 -14.71
C SER A 452 14.71 18.47 -14.63
N GLN A 453 15.18 19.10 -13.56
CA GLN A 453 15.05 20.56 -13.40
C GLN A 453 15.69 21.37 -14.55
N ASN A 454 16.71 20.81 -15.22
CA ASN A 454 17.38 21.43 -16.37
C ASN A 454 16.82 20.97 -17.73
N CYS A 455 15.76 20.15 -17.74
CA CYS A 455 15.12 19.57 -18.93
C CYS A 455 16.06 18.72 -19.81
N GLU A 456 17.14 18.14 -19.28
CA GLU A 456 18.09 17.30 -20.06
C GLU A 456 17.73 15.82 -20.07
N SER A 457 17.03 15.35 -19.04
CA SER A 457 16.46 14.02 -18.94
C SER A 457 14.97 14.09 -18.66
N ALA A 458 14.24 13.12 -19.21
CA ALA A 458 12.82 12.92 -18.98
C ALA A 458 12.48 11.44 -19.12
N PHE A 459 11.49 10.97 -18.36
CA PHE A 459 11.01 9.59 -18.42
C PHE A 459 9.57 9.50 -17.89
N MET A 460 8.88 8.42 -18.24
CA MET A 460 7.50 8.19 -17.83
C MET A 460 7.44 7.49 -16.47
N PHE A 461 6.31 7.55 -15.78
CA PHE A 461 5.96 6.69 -14.64
C PHE A 461 4.50 6.20 -14.77
N ASP A 462 3.98 5.47 -13.76
CA ASP A 462 2.65 4.84 -13.80
C ASP A 462 2.54 3.77 -14.91
N TYR A 463 3.21 2.64 -14.73
CA TYR A 463 3.38 1.61 -15.78
C TYR A 463 2.22 0.60 -15.82
N ASN A 464 1.01 0.96 -15.40
CA ASN A 464 -0.13 0.03 -15.40
C ASN A 464 -0.49 -0.47 -16.81
N LEU A 465 -0.32 0.38 -17.81
CA LEU A 465 -0.60 0.07 -19.22
C LEU A 465 0.66 -0.30 -20.02
N LEU A 466 1.81 -0.48 -19.36
CA LEU A 466 3.02 -0.97 -20.02
C LEU A 466 2.76 -2.36 -20.61
N GLY A 467 3.02 -2.49 -21.90
CA GLY A 467 2.65 -3.66 -22.68
C GLY A 467 3.67 -4.03 -23.72
N LYS A 468 3.26 -4.88 -24.66
CA LYS A 468 3.95 -5.17 -25.90
C LYS A 468 3.13 -4.66 -27.07
N GLY A 469 3.81 -4.11 -28.06
CA GLY A 469 3.18 -3.37 -29.14
C GLY A 469 4.12 -3.17 -30.34
N ILE A 470 3.63 -2.42 -31.31
CA ILE A 470 4.46 -1.80 -32.34
C ILE A 470 4.98 -0.47 -31.81
N ALA A 471 6.23 -0.12 -32.12
CA ALA A 471 6.87 1.09 -31.59
C ALA A 471 6.13 2.36 -32.04
N TYR A 472 5.53 2.30 -33.23
CA TYR A 472 4.86 3.46 -33.82
C TYR A 472 3.62 3.93 -33.02
N GLY A 473 2.93 3.05 -32.29
CA GLY A 473 1.77 3.44 -31.48
C GLY A 473 2.13 4.49 -30.43
N ASP A 474 3.23 4.25 -29.69
CA ASP A 474 3.78 5.22 -28.73
C ASP A 474 4.24 6.51 -29.41
N ILE A 475 4.95 6.41 -30.54
CA ILE A 475 5.47 7.56 -31.28
C ILE A 475 4.33 8.47 -31.74
N ARG A 476 3.26 7.89 -32.27
CA ARG A 476 2.06 8.62 -32.65
C ARG A 476 1.41 9.29 -31.44
N ASN A 477 1.23 8.56 -30.34
CA ASN A 477 0.59 9.09 -29.13
C ASN A 477 1.37 10.28 -28.53
N VAL A 478 2.70 10.20 -28.54
CA VAL A 478 3.55 11.32 -28.12
C VAL A 478 3.42 12.48 -29.09
N THR A 479 3.70 12.26 -30.37
CA THR A 479 3.76 13.34 -31.36
C THR A 479 2.43 14.03 -31.62
N SER A 480 1.29 13.36 -31.42
CA SER A 480 -0.03 13.97 -31.51
C SER A 480 -0.37 14.88 -30.33
N SER A 481 0.31 14.69 -29.19
CA SER A 481 0.14 15.48 -27.98
C SER A 481 1.11 16.68 -27.90
N LEU A 482 2.20 16.65 -28.67
CA LEU A 482 3.20 17.71 -28.69
C LEU A 482 2.83 18.86 -29.62
N SER A 483 3.39 20.04 -29.36
CA SER A 483 3.40 21.13 -30.36
C SER A 483 4.16 20.70 -31.62
N ARG A 484 3.91 21.35 -32.75
CA ARG A 484 4.58 21.00 -34.02
C ARG A 484 6.11 20.99 -33.90
N GLU A 485 6.67 22.02 -33.27
CA GLU A 485 8.11 22.20 -33.10
C GLU A 485 8.71 21.13 -32.17
N ALA A 486 8.00 20.79 -31.09
CA ALA A 486 8.41 19.72 -30.18
C ALA A 486 8.30 18.33 -30.83
N ALA A 487 7.24 18.07 -31.60
CA ALA A 487 7.07 16.82 -32.35
C ALA A 487 8.17 16.60 -33.39
N GLU A 488 8.56 17.66 -34.13
CA GLU A 488 9.69 17.61 -35.07
C GLU A 488 11.00 17.28 -34.34
N ALA A 489 11.24 17.89 -33.18
CA ALA A 489 12.42 17.61 -32.36
C ALA A 489 12.44 16.18 -31.82
N PHE A 490 11.29 15.65 -31.38
CA PHE A 490 11.12 14.27 -30.94
C PHE A 490 11.48 13.29 -32.06
N LEU A 491 10.91 13.47 -33.25
CA LEU A 491 11.13 12.57 -34.39
C LEU A 491 12.59 12.57 -34.86
N GLN A 492 13.24 13.73 -34.87
CA GLN A 492 14.67 13.85 -35.18
C GLN A 492 15.55 13.06 -34.20
N GLU A 493 15.27 13.13 -32.89
CA GLU A 493 16.06 12.43 -31.89
C GLU A 493 15.76 10.92 -31.85
N TYR A 494 14.49 10.54 -32.02
CA TYR A 494 14.10 9.13 -32.01
C TYR A 494 14.79 8.35 -33.13
N SER A 495 14.82 8.91 -34.36
CA SER A 495 15.45 8.43 -35.61
C SER A 495 15.92 6.96 -35.68
N ASP A 496 15.07 6.02 -35.24
CA ASP A 496 15.13 4.61 -35.62
C ASP A 496 14.34 4.42 -36.94
N ASP A 497 14.75 3.47 -37.79
CA ASP A 497 14.00 3.05 -38.98
C ASP A 497 12.67 2.40 -38.54
N ILE A 498 11.63 3.21 -38.36
CA ILE A 498 10.26 2.72 -38.14
C ILE A 498 9.81 2.09 -39.44
N ALA A 499 9.49 0.80 -39.41
CA ALA A 499 9.02 0.11 -40.59
C ALA A 499 7.73 0.76 -41.10
N GLU A 500 7.67 1.08 -42.39
CA GLU A 500 6.47 1.64 -43.03
C GLU A 500 5.23 0.75 -42.81
N GLY A 501 5.47 -0.55 -42.60
CA GLY A 501 4.45 -1.51 -42.19
C GLY A 501 3.76 -1.16 -40.87
N GLU A 502 4.51 -0.72 -39.86
CA GLU A 502 3.93 -0.35 -38.55
C GLU A 502 2.99 0.83 -38.67
N LYS A 503 3.37 1.86 -39.46
CA LYS A 503 2.54 3.05 -39.67
C LYS A 503 1.21 2.72 -40.32
N LYS A 504 1.24 1.93 -41.39
CA LYS A 504 0.02 1.54 -42.12
C LYS A 504 -0.90 0.66 -41.28
N ALA A 505 -0.34 -0.22 -40.45
CA ALA A 505 -1.11 -1.04 -39.53
C ALA A 505 -1.81 -0.19 -38.46
N ASP A 506 -1.04 0.70 -37.83
CA ASP A 506 -1.49 1.55 -36.73
C ASP A 506 -2.69 2.44 -37.09
N VAL A 507 -2.70 2.99 -38.32
CA VAL A 507 -3.76 3.90 -38.80
C VAL A 507 -5.17 3.27 -38.75
N PHE A 508 -5.31 1.96 -38.92
CA PHE A 508 -6.61 1.30 -38.77
C PHE A 508 -6.79 0.59 -37.42
N ILE A 509 -5.70 0.16 -36.77
CA ILE A 509 -5.76 -0.54 -35.47
C ILE A 509 -6.17 0.41 -34.35
N ALA A 510 -5.53 1.57 -34.25
CA ALA A 510 -5.72 2.43 -33.10
C ALA A 510 -7.11 3.06 -32.98
N PRO A 511 -7.79 3.47 -34.06
CA PRO A 511 -9.19 3.88 -33.98
C PRO A 511 -10.08 2.74 -33.45
N LEU A 512 -9.82 1.49 -33.84
CA LEU A 512 -10.58 0.32 -33.36
C LEU A 512 -10.30 0.01 -31.88
N VAL A 513 -9.04 0.11 -31.45
CA VAL A 513 -8.64 -0.01 -30.03
C VAL A 513 -9.32 1.07 -29.18
N THR A 514 -9.28 2.32 -29.66
CA THR A 514 -9.93 3.48 -29.03
C THR A 514 -11.44 3.24 -28.88
N LEU A 515 -12.10 2.76 -29.93
CA LEU A 515 -13.52 2.42 -29.90
C LEU A 515 -13.83 1.25 -28.97
N SER A 516 -12.99 0.21 -28.94
CA SER A 516 -13.14 -0.92 -28.02
C SER A 516 -13.10 -0.46 -26.56
N ALA A 517 -12.12 0.38 -26.20
CA ALA A 517 -12.01 0.95 -24.86
C ALA A 517 -13.21 1.86 -24.52
N ALA A 518 -13.64 2.69 -25.47
CA ALA A 518 -14.80 3.57 -25.32
C ALA A 518 -16.10 2.82 -25.06
N CYS A 519 -16.28 1.68 -25.75
CA CYS A 519 -17.45 0.82 -25.61
C CYS A 519 -17.57 0.19 -24.21
N LYS A 520 -16.47 0.02 -23.47
CA LYS A 520 -16.50 -0.50 -22.09
C LYS A 520 -17.02 0.52 -21.05
N SER A 521 -17.13 1.80 -21.44
CA SER A 521 -17.63 2.86 -20.56
C SER A 521 -19.16 2.90 -20.53
N ASP A 522 -19.75 3.22 -19.38
CA ASP A 522 -21.21 3.38 -19.24
C ASP A 522 -21.78 4.48 -20.15
N THR A 523 -20.97 5.52 -20.40
CA THR A 523 -21.29 6.62 -21.32
C THR A 523 -20.20 6.72 -22.38
N PHE A 524 -20.59 6.90 -23.64
CA PHE A 524 -19.63 6.98 -24.74
C PHE A 524 -18.77 8.25 -24.60
N PRO A 525 -17.44 8.12 -24.41
CA PRO A 525 -16.60 9.23 -24.05
C PRO A 525 -16.37 10.22 -25.22
N SER A 526 -16.10 11.48 -24.89
CA SER A 526 -15.82 12.52 -25.88
C SER A 526 -14.54 12.28 -26.66
N TRP A 527 -13.51 11.70 -26.04
CA TRP A 527 -12.22 11.42 -26.68
C TRP A 527 -12.31 10.38 -27.81
N ALA A 528 -13.32 9.51 -27.80
CA ALA A 528 -13.51 8.49 -28.84
C ALA A 528 -14.33 8.97 -30.06
N LYS A 529 -14.82 10.21 -30.05
CA LYS A 529 -15.67 10.74 -31.12
C LYS A 529 -14.96 10.86 -32.47
N ALA A 530 -13.65 11.16 -32.46
CA ALA A 530 -12.85 11.24 -33.68
C ALA A 530 -12.77 9.88 -34.37
N SER A 531 -12.37 8.83 -33.64
CA SER A 531 -12.33 7.46 -34.15
C SER A 531 -13.70 6.94 -34.61
N LEU A 532 -14.78 7.36 -33.95
CA LEU A 532 -16.15 7.05 -34.42
C LEU A 532 -16.48 7.74 -35.75
N ALA A 533 -15.98 8.95 -35.97
CA ALA A 533 -16.16 9.65 -37.24
C ALA A 533 -15.35 8.96 -38.37
N GLU A 534 -14.10 8.55 -38.10
CA GLU A 534 -13.25 7.78 -39.01
C GLU A 534 -13.86 6.42 -39.39
N LEU A 535 -14.55 5.77 -38.44
CA LEU A 535 -15.30 4.55 -38.73
C LEU A 535 -16.47 4.83 -39.68
N LYS A 536 -17.22 5.90 -39.43
CA LYS A 536 -18.46 6.23 -40.17
C LYS A 536 -18.20 6.81 -41.56
N ASN A 537 -17.11 7.55 -41.73
CA ASN A 537 -16.75 8.15 -43.02
C ASN A 537 -15.98 7.18 -43.94
N GLY A 538 -15.61 5.99 -43.46
CA GLY A 538 -14.96 4.94 -44.22
C GLY A 538 -13.42 5.00 -44.23
N ASP A 539 -12.80 5.91 -43.49
CA ASP A 539 -11.34 6.05 -43.44
C ASP A 539 -10.67 4.77 -42.92
N ILE A 540 -11.20 4.16 -41.85
CA ILE A 540 -10.67 2.90 -41.31
C ILE A 540 -10.71 1.79 -42.37
N LEU A 541 -11.80 1.69 -43.14
CA LEU A 541 -11.96 0.69 -44.20
C LEU A 541 -10.95 0.92 -45.33
N ARG A 542 -10.75 2.17 -45.76
CA ARG A 542 -9.76 2.51 -46.79
C ARG A 542 -8.37 2.05 -46.38
N HIS A 543 -7.94 2.40 -45.17
CA HIS A 543 -6.61 2.03 -44.66
C HIS A 543 -6.45 0.52 -44.46
N LEU A 544 -7.50 -0.19 -44.04
CA LEU A 544 -7.48 -1.64 -43.98
C LEU A 544 -7.35 -2.29 -45.38
N LYS A 545 -8.06 -1.78 -46.39
CA LYS A 545 -7.96 -2.26 -47.77
C LYS A 545 -6.55 -2.03 -48.33
N GLU A 546 -5.99 -0.84 -48.11
CA GLU A 546 -4.60 -0.50 -48.47
C GLU A 546 -3.61 -1.47 -47.80
N TRP A 547 -3.82 -1.77 -46.52
CA TRP A 547 -3.00 -2.73 -45.76
C TRP A 547 -3.08 -4.15 -46.31
N LEU A 548 -4.27 -4.56 -46.75
CA LEU A 548 -4.52 -5.88 -47.35
C LEU A 548 -4.11 -5.97 -48.82
N CYS A 549 -3.74 -4.85 -49.45
CA CYS A 549 -3.52 -4.73 -50.89
C CYS A 549 -4.76 -5.08 -51.73
N MET A 550 -5.95 -4.67 -51.27
CA MET A 550 -7.21 -4.83 -52.01
C MET A 550 -7.44 -3.61 -52.92
N GLU A 551 -7.91 -3.84 -54.15
CA GLU A 551 -8.33 -2.74 -55.06
C GLU A 551 -9.58 -2.03 -54.49
N GLU A 552 -9.69 -0.72 -54.75
CA GLU A 552 -10.71 0.18 -54.14
C GLU A 552 -12.16 -0.26 -54.36
#